data_AF-A0A1B0GQF0-F1
#
_entry.id   AF-A0A1B0GQF0-F1
#
_cell.length_a   1.000
_cell.length_b   1.000
_cell.length_c   1.000
_cell.angle_alpha   90.00
_cell.angle_beta   90.00
_cell.angle_gamma   90.00
#
_symmetry.space_group_name_H-M   'P 1'
#
loop_
_entity.id
_entity.type
_entity.pdbx_description
1 polymer ?
#
loop_
_entity_poly.entity_id
_entity_poly.type
_entity_poly.pdbx_seq_one_letter_code
_entity_poly.pdbx_strand_id
1 'polypeptide(L)'
;MGSGCRIIGRVAAGYAHVSNRNWENDFEVREGGYNPKETLDIAQQLIYGPVGSRLSVILGGGRGHFRDAKLPDEEGGFGYRNDSRDLISEWLHYGQTKKRYVWNREGLLNLPSSTDKVLGLFEKSHLQYHLETQEMGTQATEPTLEEMTRTAINILSKNKKGFFLFVEGGKIDLAHHETRGNDIFGEVDNRMAYDNMPYMTLSYANGPLTSPQYPRYGRLNPDNSDFSKWSSHYPFLVPLDEETHGGDDVGVYASGPYSHLFTGVMEQTFLPHLMAYAACIGKGPKCCY
;
A
#
# COMPACT_ATOMS: atom_id res chain seq x y z
N MET A 1 -9.98 -3.77 4.07
CA MET A 1 -8.58 -3.53 3.66
C MET A 1 -8.49 -2.09 3.21
N GLY A 2 -7.50 -1.36 3.71
CA GLY A 2 -7.13 -0.02 3.25
C GLY A 2 -5.64 -0.02 2.90
N SER A 3 -5.23 0.68 1.84
CA SER A 3 -3.81 0.85 1.50
C SER A 3 -3.54 2.27 0.96
N GLY A 4 -2.36 2.80 1.26
CA GLY A 4 -1.78 3.97 0.57
C GLY A 4 -1.34 3.70 -0.88
N CYS A 5 -1.45 2.46 -1.34
CA CYS A 5 -1.00 1.97 -2.65
C CYS A 5 -2.15 1.26 -3.40
N ARG A 6 -1.82 0.61 -4.53
CA ARG A 6 -2.78 -0.23 -5.27
C ARG A 6 -3.34 -1.34 -4.38
N ILE A 7 -4.67 -1.46 -4.33
CA ILE A 7 -5.39 -2.47 -3.50
C ILE A 7 -5.22 -3.94 -3.99
N ILE A 8 -4.45 -4.10 -5.06
CA ILE A 8 -4.04 -5.32 -5.76
C ILE A 8 -2.50 -5.52 -5.72
N GLY A 9 -1.76 -4.61 -5.09
CA GLY A 9 -0.32 -4.74 -4.83
C GLY A 9 -0.05 -5.62 -3.60
N ARG A 10 0.86 -5.20 -2.71
CA ARG A 10 1.29 -5.97 -1.53
C ARG A 10 0.13 -6.50 -0.65
N VAL A 11 -0.96 -5.72 -0.50
CA VAL A 11 -2.17 -6.16 0.23
C VAL A 11 -2.94 -7.33 -0.40
N ALA A 12 -2.64 -7.72 -1.64
CA ALA A 12 -3.24 -8.87 -2.32
C ALA A 12 -2.99 -10.20 -1.59
N ALA A 13 -1.90 -10.30 -0.81
CA ALA A 13 -1.61 -11.44 0.05
C ALA A 13 -2.76 -11.79 1.05
N GLY A 14 -3.65 -10.83 1.33
CA GLY A 14 -4.83 -11.06 2.16
C GLY A 14 -6.02 -11.75 1.47
N TYR A 15 -5.98 -12.00 0.14
CA TYR A 15 -7.10 -12.62 -0.58
C TYR A 15 -6.76 -13.40 -1.86
N ALA A 16 -5.65 -13.08 -2.55
CA ALA A 16 -5.28 -13.64 -3.84
C ALA A 16 -4.23 -14.76 -3.74
N HIS A 17 -4.21 -15.63 -4.74
CA HIS A 17 -3.22 -16.69 -4.93
C HIS A 17 -2.73 -16.62 -6.37
N VAL A 18 -1.48 -16.19 -6.57
CA VAL A 18 -0.82 -16.05 -7.88
C VAL A 18 0.62 -16.51 -7.81
N SER A 19 1.15 -17.04 -8.91
CA SER A 19 2.58 -17.39 -9.04
C SER A 19 3.48 -16.19 -9.37
N ASN A 20 2.91 -15.06 -9.81
CA ASN A 20 3.61 -13.81 -10.04
C ASN A 20 2.80 -12.64 -9.47
N ARG A 21 3.44 -11.81 -8.63
CA ARG A 21 2.82 -10.61 -8.03
C ARG A 21 2.44 -9.52 -9.02
N ASN A 22 3.02 -9.52 -10.23
CA ASN A 22 2.75 -8.52 -11.26
C ASN A 22 1.42 -8.78 -12.01
N TRP A 23 0.79 -9.95 -11.84
CA TRP A 23 -0.47 -10.32 -12.52
C TRP A 23 -1.70 -9.61 -11.97
N GLU A 24 -1.64 -8.28 -11.95
CA GLU A 24 -2.62 -7.37 -11.40
C GLU A 24 -3.87 -7.21 -12.30
N ASN A 25 -3.75 -7.50 -13.61
CA ASN A 25 -4.84 -7.45 -14.61
C ASN A 25 -4.67 -8.53 -15.70
N ASP A 26 -5.60 -8.66 -16.66
CA ASP A 26 -5.53 -9.70 -17.71
C ASP A 26 -4.39 -9.49 -18.72
N PHE A 27 -3.94 -8.25 -18.90
CA PHE A 27 -2.85 -7.91 -19.81
C PHE A 27 -1.51 -8.41 -19.25
N GLU A 28 -1.23 -8.18 -17.96
CA GLU A 28 -0.06 -8.72 -17.25
C GLU A 28 0.04 -10.26 -17.33
N VAL A 29 -1.10 -10.96 -17.20
CA VAL A 29 -1.18 -12.42 -17.34
C VAL A 29 -0.85 -12.86 -18.78
N ARG A 30 -1.33 -12.11 -19.77
CA ARG A 30 -1.13 -12.38 -21.21
C ARG A 30 0.31 -12.12 -21.65
N GLU A 31 0.92 -11.01 -21.22
CA GLU A 31 2.34 -10.71 -21.47
C GLU A 31 3.26 -11.73 -20.78
N GLY A 32 2.84 -12.26 -19.62
CA GLY A 32 3.48 -13.41 -18.98
C GLY A 32 3.39 -14.73 -19.75
N GLY A 33 2.63 -14.81 -20.85
CA GLY A 33 2.45 -16.00 -21.68
C GLY A 33 1.30 -16.93 -21.28
N TYR A 34 0.41 -16.52 -20.38
CA TYR A 34 -0.68 -17.36 -19.83
C TYR A 34 -2.07 -16.93 -20.35
N ASN A 35 -3.04 -17.84 -20.32
CA ASN A 35 -4.43 -17.55 -20.70
C ASN A 35 -5.20 -16.90 -19.54
N PRO A 36 -5.66 -15.63 -19.63
CA PRO A 36 -6.39 -14.96 -18.54
C PRO A 36 -7.80 -15.50 -18.26
N LYS A 37 -8.28 -16.47 -19.06
CA LYS A 37 -9.52 -17.24 -18.79
C LYS A 37 -9.29 -18.45 -17.88
N GLU A 38 -8.04 -18.90 -17.76
CA GLU A 38 -7.63 -20.03 -16.91
C GLU A 38 -6.84 -19.54 -15.69
N THR A 39 -6.01 -18.51 -15.89
CA THR A 39 -5.23 -17.83 -14.84
C THR A 39 -5.92 -16.52 -14.46
N LEU A 40 -6.58 -16.50 -13.30
CA LEU A 40 -7.27 -15.30 -12.81
C LEU A 40 -6.28 -14.27 -12.26
N ASP A 41 -6.27 -13.07 -12.84
CA ASP A 41 -5.52 -11.91 -12.32
C ASP A 41 -6.01 -11.45 -10.93
N ILE A 42 -5.17 -10.70 -10.21
CA ILE A 42 -5.43 -10.29 -8.83
C ILE A 42 -6.71 -9.45 -8.73
N ALA A 43 -7.00 -8.56 -9.70
CA ALA A 43 -8.24 -7.79 -9.71
C ALA A 43 -9.47 -8.69 -9.87
N GLN A 44 -9.44 -9.70 -10.76
CA GLN A 44 -10.48 -10.74 -10.81
C GLN A 44 -10.61 -11.50 -9.48
N GLN A 45 -9.50 -11.87 -8.83
CA GLN A 45 -9.53 -12.57 -7.54
C GLN A 45 -10.08 -11.69 -6.40
N LEU A 46 -9.94 -10.36 -6.47
CA LEU A 46 -10.58 -9.44 -5.52
C LEU A 46 -12.11 -9.43 -5.66
N ILE A 47 -12.63 -9.46 -6.90
CA ILE A 47 -14.09 -9.40 -7.13
C ILE A 47 -14.75 -10.77 -6.92
N TYR A 48 -14.13 -11.83 -7.42
CA TYR A 48 -14.73 -13.17 -7.53
C TYR A 48 -14.12 -14.23 -6.61
N GLY A 49 -12.91 -14.01 -6.09
CA GLY A 49 -12.20 -14.99 -5.28
C GLY A 49 -12.92 -15.31 -3.96
N PRO A 50 -12.64 -16.48 -3.36
CA PRO A 50 -13.36 -16.98 -2.18
C PRO A 50 -13.20 -16.10 -0.93
N VAL A 51 -12.17 -15.26 -0.89
CA VAL A 51 -11.96 -14.24 0.16
C VAL A 51 -12.39 -12.86 -0.34
N GLY A 52 -11.90 -12.41 -1.49
CA GLY A 52 -12.14 -11.06 -2.03
C GLY A 52 -13.62 -10.69 -2.13
N SER A 53 -14.43 -11.55 -2.76
CA SER A 53 -15.90 -11.38 -2.89
C SER A 53 -16.62 -11.17 -1.55
N ARG A 54 -16.05 -11.67 -0.45
CA ARG A 54 -16.62 -11.60 0.90
C ARG A 54 -16.28 -10.30 1.63
N LEU A 55 -15.19 -9.61 1.27
CA LEU A 55 -14.77 -8.35 1.89
C LEU A 55 -15.88 -7.29 1.84
N SER A 56 -16.06 -6.55 2.94
CA SER A 56 -17.03 -5.44 3.02
C SER A 56 -16.41 -4.05 2.83
N VAL A 57 -15.09 -3.93 2.98
CA VAL A 57 -14.38 -2.66 2.80
C VAL A 57 -13.10 -2.92 2.02
N ILE A 58 -12.99 -2.29 0.87
CA ILE A 58 -11.86 -2.32 -0.05
C ILE A 58 -11.57 -0.85 -0.38
N LEU A 59 -10.44 -0.29 0.05
CA LEU A 59 -10.10 1.13 -0.12
C LEU A 59 -8.61 1.27 -0.52
N GLY A 60 -8.31 2.07 -1.53
CA GLY A 60 -6.93 2.38 -1.95
C GLY A 60 -6.87 2.88 -3.39
N GLY A 61 -5.73 2.71 -4.05
CA GLY A 61 -5.57 2.97 -5.48
C GLY A 61 -5.77 1.72 -6.35
N GLY A 62 -5.55 1.87 -7.66
CA GLY A 62 -5.44 0.78 -8.65
C GLY A 62 -6.61 0.71 -9.64
N ARG A 63 -7.41 1.77 -9.76
CA ARG A 63 -8.65 1.85 -10.55
C ARG A 63 -8.47 1.37 -12.00
N GLY A 64 -7.34 1.65 -12.63
CA GLY A 64 -7.07 1.26 -14.02
C GLY A 64 -7.11 -0.25 -14.27
N HIS A 65 -6.75 -1.08 -13.29
CA HIS A 65 -6.65 -2.53 -13.43
C HIS A 65 -8.04 -3.22 -13.41
N PHE A 66 -9.08 -2.47 -13.05
CA PHE A 66 -10.47 -2.93 -13.00
C PHE A 66 -11.28 -2.55 -14.26
N ARG A 67 -10.74 -1.77 -15.22
CA ARG A 67 -11.44 -1.35 -16.45
C ARG A 67 -10.66 -1.65 -17.73
N ASP A 68 -11.38 -1.87 -18.83
CA ASP A 68 -10.82 -1.98 -20.19
C ASP A 68 -10.14 -0.68 -20.64
N ALA A 69 -9.05 -0.81 -21.40
CA ALA A 69 -8.27 0.29 -21.94
C ALA A 69 -9.02 1.22 -22.90
N LYS A 70 -10.24 0.87 -23.32
CA LYS A 70 -11.13 1.72 -24.15
C LYS A 70 -12.14 2.53 -23.33
N LEU A 71 -12.25 2.27 -22.02
CA LEU A 71 -13.16 2.98 -21.13
C LEU A 71 -12.39 4.07 -20.37
N PRO A 72 -12.78 5.35 -20.48
CA PRO A 72 -12.28 6.39 -19.59
C PRO A 72 -12.86 6.20 -18.18
N ASP A 73 -12.07 6.57 -17.17
CA ASP A 73 -12.47 6.62 -15.77
C ASP A 73 -12.96 8.01 -15.35
N GLU A 74 -13.28 8.16 -14.08
CA GLU A 74 -13.86 9.38 -13.52
C GLU A 74 -12.93 10.61 -13.55
N GLU A 75 -11.63 10.41 -13.80
CA GLU A 75 -10.62 11.47 -13.96
C GLU A 75 -10.11 11.56 -15.42
N GLY A 76 -10.78 10.86 -16.36
CA GLY A 76 -10.49 10.88 -17.80
C GLY A 76 -9.36 9.94 -18.24
N GLY A 77 -8.80 9.15 -17.32
CA GLY A 77 -7.75 8.18 -17.60
C GLY A 77 -8.32 6.86 -18.13
N PHE A 78 -7.61 6.19 -19.05
CA PHE A 78 -8.02 4.88 -19.56
C PHE A 78 -7.59 3.72 -18.63
N GLY A 79 -8.33 2.62 -18.65
CA GLY A 79 -7.98 1.38 -17.95
C GLY A 79 -6.74 0.66 -18.51
N TYR A 80 -6.44 -0.51 -17.95
CA TYR A 80 -5.35 -1.41 -18.35
C TYR A 80 -5.83 -2.77 -18.87
N ARG A 81 -7.10 -3.13 -18.64
CA ARG A 81 -7.62 -4.44 -19.08
C ARG A 81 -7.76 -4.48 -20.60
N ASN A 82 -7.63 -5.68 -21.17
CA ASN A 82 -7.83 -5.94 -22.59
C ASN A 82 -8.85 -7.07 -22.84
N ASP A 83 -9.69 -7.36 -21.84
CA ASP A 83 -10.78 -8.33 -21.90
C ASP A 83 -12.18 -7.73 -22.04
N SER A 84 -12.29 -6.40 -22.24
CA SER A 84 -13.54 -5.65 -22.43
C SER A 84 -14.52 -5.71 -21.24
N ARG A 85 -13.97 -5.78 -20.02
CA ARG A 85 -14.72 -5.80 -18.77
C ARG A 85 -14.53 -4.53 -17.93
N ASP A 86 -15.56 -4.20 -17.16
CA ASP A 86 -15.48 -3.28 -16.04
C ASP A 86 -15.80 -4.08 -14.76
N LEU A 87 -14.75 -4.46 -14.06
CA LEU A 87 -14.81 -5.22 -12.81
C LEU A 87 -15.44 -4.41 -11.66
N ILE A 88 -15.48 -3.07 -11.75
CA ILE A 88 -16.14 -2.18 -10.78
C ILE A 88 -17.66 -2.28 -10.97
N SER A 89 -18.11 -2.17 -12.21
CA SER A 89 -19.52 -2.36 -12.61
C SER A 89 -19.98 -3.80 -12.32
N GLU A 90 -19.18 -4.81 -12.66
CA GLU A 90 -19.43 -6.21 -12.28
C GLU A 90 -19.54 -6.37 -10.75
N TRP A 91 -18.61 -5.80 -9.97
CA TRP A 91 -18.69 -5.84 -8.50
C TRP A 91 -19.95 -5.16 -7.97
N LEU A 92 -20.36 -4.01 -8.52
CA LEU A 92 -21.59 -3.33 -8.10
C LEU A 92 -22.85 -4.19 -8.31
N HIS A 93 -22.92 -4.91 -9.43
CA HIS A 93 -24.10 -5.72 -9.78
C HIS A 93 -24.05 -7.16 -9.24
N TYR A 94 -22.88 -7.69 -8.86
CA TYR A 94 -22.73 -9.08 -8.43
C TYR A 94 -23.24 -9.35 -6.99
N GLY A 95 -24.52 -9.72 -6.87
CA GLY A 95 -25.16 -10.19 -5.64
C GLY A 95 -25.73 -9.08 -4.74
N GLN A 96 -26.84 -9.38 -4.05
CA GLN A 96 -27.66 -8.39 -3.34
C GLN A 96 -27.05 -7.97 -1.99
N THR A 97 -26.48 -6.76 -1.93
CA THR A 97 -26.14 -6.01 -0.70
C THR A 97 -26.20 -4.51 -0.99
N LYS A 98 -26.23 -3.63 0.03
CA LYS A 98 -26.12 -2.17 -0.19
C LYS A 98 -24.67 -1.79 -0.47
N LYS A 99 -24.22 -2.08 -1.69
CA LYS A 99 -22.89 -1.73 -2.20
C LYS A 99 -22.81 -0.24 -2.54
N ARG A 100 -21.62 0.34 -2.39
CA ARG A 100 -21.24 1.64 -2.94
C ARG A 100 -19.86 1.55 -3.57
N TYR A 101 -19.71 2.20 -4.71
CA TYR A 101 -18.41 2.53 -5.29
C TYR A 101 -18.14 4.02 -5.06
N VAL A 102 -16.91 4.37 -4.75
CA VAL A 102 -16.43 5.76 -4.59
C VAL A 102 -15.05 5.89 -5.22
N TRP A 103 -14.77 7.06 -5.80
CA TRP A 103 -13.50 7.34 -6.47
C TRP A 103 -12.81 8.60 -5.94
N ASN A 104 -13.44 9.33 -5.01
CA ASN A 104 -12.85 10.52 -4.39
C ASN A 104 -13.23 10.64 -2.91
N ARG A 105 -12.57 11.58 -2.22
CA ARG A 105 -12.74 11.90 -0.81
C ARG A 105 -14.16 12.33 -0.45
N GLU A 106 -14.79 13.16 -1.29
CA GLU A 106 -16.17 13.60 -1.07
C GLU A 106 -17.13 12.40 -1.06
N GLY A 107 -17.03 11.52 -2.05
CA GLY A 107 -17.83 10.30 -2.13
C GLY A 107 -17.62 9.36 -0.94
N LEU A 108 -16.37 9.25 -0.44
CA LEU A 108 -16.05 8.45 0.74
C LEU A 108 -16.68 9.03 2.02
N LEU A 109 -16.55 10.34 2.24
CA LEU A 109 -17.06 11.03 3.44
C LEU A 109 -18.59 11.11 3.43
N ASN A 110 -19.22 11.24 2.26
CA ASN A 110 -20.67 11.27 2.08
C ASN A 110 -21.32 9.87 1.94
N LEU A 111 -20.60 8.79 2.29
CA LEU A 111 -21.18 7.43 2.25
C LEU A 111 -22.39 7.29 3.18
N PRO A 112 -23.55 6.80 2.68
CA PRO A 112 -24.72 6.57 3.53
C PRO A 112 -24.40 5.62 4.69
N SER A 113 -24.90 5.93 5.89
CA SER A 113 -24.77 5.08 7.08
C SER A 113 -25.34 3.66 6.89
N SER A 114 -26.26 3.50 5.93
CA SER A 114 -26.83 2.23 5.48
C SER A 114 -25.95 1.41 4.52
N THR A 115 -24.73 1.86 4.19
CA THR A 115 -23.79 1.12 3.31
C THR A 115 -23.30 -0.16 4.01
N ASP A 116 -23.50 -1.31 3.34
CA ASP A 116 -23.06 -2.63 3.82
C ASP A 116 -21.68 -3.01 3.26
N LYS A 117 -21.38 -2.58 2.03
CA LYS A 117 -20.10 -2.80 1.35
C LYS A 117 -19.61 -1.55 0.59
N VAL A 118 -18.32 -1.27 0.64
CA VAL A 118 -17.66 -0.21 -0.16
C VAL A 118 -16.46 -0.74 -0.94
N LEU A 119 -16.36 -0.28 -2.19
CA LEU A 119 -15.17 -0.31 -3.03
C LEU A 119 -14.75 1.15 -3.29
N GLY A 120 -13.60 1.55 -2.78
CA GLY A 120 -13.01 2.88 -2.97
C GLY A 120 -11.72 2.77 -3.77
N LEU A 121 -11.70 3.32 -4.98
CA LEU A 121 -10.53 3.30 -5.88
C LEU A 121 -10.20 4.74 -6.29
N PHE A 122 -9.36 5.39 -5.48
CA PHE A 122 -9.20 6.86 -5.55
C PHE A 122 -8.23 7.32 -6.63
N GLU A 123 -7.31 6.45 -7.05
CA GLU A 123 -6.36 6.72 -8.13
C GLU A 123 -6.31 5.57 -9.14
N LYS A 124 -5.86 5.89 -10.36
CA LYS A 124 -5.60 4.95 -11.45
C LYS A 124 -4.55 3.90 -11.06
N SER A 125 -3.49 4.31 -10.36
CA SER A 125 -2.39 3.46 -9.88
C SER A 125 -2.25 3.57 -8.35
N HIS A 126 -1.06 3.82 -7.79
CA HIS A 126 -0.91 4.18 -6.37
C HIS A 126 -1.66 5.49 -6.07
N LEU A 127 -1.96 5.74 -4.79
CA LEU A 127 -2.39 7.08 -4.36
C LEU A 127 -1.24 8.08 -4.49
N GLN A 128 -1.50 9.37 -4.29
CA GLN A 128 -0.46 10.40 -4.18
C GLN A 128 0.24 10.33 -2.80
N TYR A 129 1.41 10.96 -2.67
CA TYR A 129 2.10 11.09 -1.38
C TYR A 129 1.37 12.13 -0.53
N HIS A 130 1.39 11.98 0.81
CA HIS A 130 0.64 12.92 1.64
C HIS A 130 1.15 14.37 1.51
N LEU A 131 2.45 14.56 1.28
CA LEU A 131 3.01 15.90 1.01
C LEU A 131 2.50 16.49 -0.30
N GLU A 132 2.45 15.71 -1.39
CA GLU A 132 1.83 16.11 -2.67
C GLU A 132 0.35 16.49 -2.48
N THR A 133 -0.41 15.71 -1.70
CA THR A 133 -1.83 16.06 -1.40
C THR A 133 -1.98 17.36 -0.60
N GLN A 134 -0.98 17.76 0.19
CA GLN A 134 -0.97 19.05 0.87
C GLN A 134 -0.56 20.20 -0.07
N GLU A 135 0.43 19.98 -0.96
CA GLU A 135 0.81 20.94 -2.00
C GLU A 135 -0.33 21.21 -3.01
N MET A 136 -1.13 20.20 -3.36
CA MET A 136 -2.32 20.34 -4.21
C MET A 136 -3.52 21.04 -3.52
N GLY A 137 -3.54 21.10 -2.19
CA GLY A 137 -4.57 21.79 -1.40
C GLY A 137 -6.00 21.40 -1.77
N THR A 138 -6.79 22.35 -2.29
CA THR A 138 -8.19 22.14 -2.68
C THR A 138 -8.39 21.34 -3.97
N GLN A 139 -7.31 21.00 -4.68
CA GLN A 139 -7.36 20.12 -5.87
C GLN A 139 -7.17 18.64 -5.53
N ALA A 140 -6.83 18.29 -4.29
CA ALA A 140 -6.66 16.90 -3.86
C ALA A 140 -8.02 16.16 -3.83
N THR A 141 -8.23 15.24 -4.77
CA THR A 141 -9.41 14.35 -4.83
C THR A 141 -9.33 13.20 -3.84
N GLU A 142 -8.15 12.91 -3.28
CA GLU A 142 -7.89 11.73 -2.45
C GLU A 142 -8.27 11.87 -0.97
N PRO A 143 -8.76 10.79 -0.32
CA PRO A 143 -8.92 10.70 1.13
C PRO A 143 -7.60 10.29 1.81
N THR A 144 -7.38 10.78 3.05
CA THR A 144 -6.20 10.35 3.81
C THR A 144 -6.32 8.88 4.28
N LEU A 145 -5.18 8.27 4.63
CA LEU A 145 -5.17 6.93 5.24
C LEU A 145 -5.95 6.87 6.56
N GLU A 146 -6.03 7.98 7.29
CA GLU A 146 -6.87 8.14 8.48
C GLU A 146 -8.36 8.11 8.11
N GLU A 147 -8.78 8.89 7.10
CA GLU A 147 -10.18 8.96 6.65
C GLU A 147 -10.66 7.61 6.10
N MET A 148 -9.83 6.93 5.30
CA MET A 148 -10.06 5.54 4.88
C MET A 148 -10.21 4.59 6.08
N THR A 149 -9.33 4.69 7.08
CA THR A 149 -9.34 3.82 8.26
C THR A 149 -10.57 4.07 9.15
N ARG A 150 -10.93 5.33 9.41
CA ARG A 150 -12.15 5.71 10.15
C ARG A 150 -13.39 5.20 9.43
N THR A 151 -13.45 5.36 8.11
CA THR A 151 -14.58 4.88 7.29
C THR A 151 -14.68 3.36 7.30
N ALA A 152 -13.55 2.65 7.23
CA ALA A 152 -13.49 1.20 7.34
C ALA A 152 -14.03 0.72 8.69
N ILE A 153 -13.61 1.34 9.80
CA ILE A 153 -14.08 1.01 11.15
C ILE A 153 -15.59 1.30 11.28
N ASN A 154 -16.08 2.43 10.75
CA ASN A 154 -17.50 2.80 10.78
C ASN A 154 -18.40 1.79 10.02
N ILE A 155 -17.91 1.16 8.95
CA ILE A 155 -18.63 0.12 8.22
C ILE A 155 -18.51 -1.25 8.93
N LEU A 156 -17.30 -1.63 9.35
CA LEU A 156 -17.04 -2.98 9.87
C LEU A 156 -17.55 -3.19 11.31
N SER A 157 -17.54 -2.16 12.17
CA SER A 157 -18.02 -2.21 13.56
C SER A 157 -19.54 -2.47 13.69
N LYS A 158 -20.29 -2.39 12.59
CA LYS A 158 -21.69 -2.83 12.51
C LYS A 158 -21.83 -4.33 12.79
N ASN A 159 -20.83 -5.14 12.44
CA ASN A 159 -20.84 -6.58 12.70
C ASN A 159 -20.54 -6.89 14.17
N LYS A 160 -21.56 -7.34 14.91
CA LYS A 160 -21.43 -7.73 16.33
C LYS A 160 -20.60 -9.00 16.57
N LYS A 161 -20.21 -9.73 15.52
CA LYS A 161 -19.22 -10.83 15.58
C LYS A 161 -17.77 -10.36 15.45
N GLY A 162 -17.52 -9.04 15.43
CA GLY A 162 -16.20 -8.46 15.21
C GLY A 162 -15.80 -8.39 13.73
N PHE A 163 -14.58 -7.93 13.47
CA PHE A 163 -14.04 -7.79 12.12
C PHE A 163 -12.52 -7.92 12.13
N PHE A 164 -11.94 -8.19 10.95
CA PHE A 164 -10.52 -8.03 10.67
C PHE A 164 -10.35 -6.83 9.73
N LEU A 165 -9.39 -5.96 10.02
CA LEU A 165 -9.03 -4.82 9.17
C LEU A 165 -7.52 -4.76 9.04
N PHE A 166 -7.03 -5.04 7.83
CA PHE A 166 -5.67 -4.72 7.42
C PHE A 166 -5.63 -3.29 6.86
N VAL A 167 -4.68 -2.48 7.34
CA VAL A 167 -4.38 -1.12 6.90
C VAL A 167 -2.89 -1.09 6.56
N GLU A 168 -2.55 -0.66 5.35
CA GLU A 168 -1.17 -0.62 4.88
C GLU A 168 -0.73 0.82 4.59
N GLY A 169 0.30 1.29 5.30
CA GLY A 169 1.03 2.50 4.96
C GLY A 169 1.96 2.28 3.76
N GLY A 170 1.42 1.76 2.64
CA GLY A 170 2.22 1.17 1.55
C GLY A 170 3.17 2.12 0.82
N LYS A 171 3.05 3.44 1.05
CA LYS A 171 4.01 4.46 0.58
C LYS A 171 5.18 4.72 1.52
N ILE A 172 5.20 4.16 2.73
CA ILE A 172 6.37 4.21 3.64
C ILE A 172 7.52 3.38 3.04
N ASP A 173 7.20 2.26 2.39
CA ASP A 173 8.12 1.48 1.54
C ASP A 173 8.70 2.29 0.35
N LEU A 174 8.06 3.40 -0.01
CA LEU A 174 8.41 4.30 -1.12
C LEU A 174 8.93 5.67 -0.63
N ALA A 175 8.92 5.91 0.69
CA ALA A 175 9.25 7.19 1.35
C ALA A 175 9.57 7.00 2.84
N HIS A 176 10.42 6.04 3.18
CA HIS A 176 11.13 6.05 4.47
C HIS A 176 11.97 7.37 4.53
N HIS A 177 12.35 7.94 5.69
CA HIS A 177 12.75 7.32 6.96
C HIS A 177 12.38 8.16 8.21
N GLU A 178 12.35 7.48 9.38
CA GLU A 178 12.20 8.00 10.76
C GLU A 178 12.79 6.92 11.69
N THR A 179 13.50 7.13 12.82
CA THR A 179 14.22 8.26 13.45
C THR A 179 15.40 7.62 14.28
N ARG A 180 16.05 8.13 15.35
CA ARG A 180 15.82 9.22 16.32
C ARG A 180 17.08 9.54 17.15
N GLY A 181 17.29 10.82 17.47
CA GLY A 181 18.27 11.25 18.48
C GLY A 181 18.94 12.56 18.13
N ASN A 182 19.68 12.56 17.01
CA ASN A 182 20.06 13.76 16.26
C ASN A 182 18.99 14.07 15.19
N ASP A 183 19.18 15.15 14.43
CA ASP A 183 18.50 15.30 13.15
C ASP A 183 19.02 14.22 12.20
N ILE A 184 18.16 13.26 11.88
CA ILE A 184 18.48 12.15 10.97
C ILE A 184 18.62 12.64 9.52
N PHE A 185 18.02 13.79 9.20
CA PHE A 185 18.15 14.51 7.94
C PHE A 185 19.28 15.56 7.96
N GLY A 186 20.04 15.65 9.06
CA GLY A 186 21.17 16.56 9.22
C GLY A 186 22.53 15.87 9.12
N GLU A 187 23.58 16.68 9.02
CA GLU A 187 24.97 16.24 9.07
C GLU A 187 25.38 15.80 10.49
N VAL A 188 26.36 14.90 10.59
CA VAL A 188 26.85 14.37 11.88
C VAL A 188 27.76 15.38 12.58
N ASP A 189 27.20 16.22 13.46
CA ASP A 189 27.92 17.07 14.44
C ASP A 189 29.12 17.87 13.86
N ASN A 190 28.99 18.43 12.65
CA ASN A 190 30.07 19.11 11.90
C ASN A 190 31.34 18.25 11.68
N ARG A 191 31.21 16.93 11.59
CA ARG A 191 32.33 16.01 11.34
C ARG A 191 32.59 15.81 9.85
N MET A 192 33.83 16.06 9.46
CA MET A 192 34.34 15.73 8.13
C MET A 192 34.82 14.27 8.08
N ALA A 193 34.62 13.60 6.94
CA ALA A 193 35.30 12.33 6.67
C ALA A 193 36.72 12.57 6.10
N TYR A 194 37.45 11.49 5.80
CA TYR A 194 38.85 11.56 5.29
C TYR A 194 39.02 12.29 3.94
N ASP A 195 37.93 12.56 3.22
CA ASP A 195 37.88 13.36 1.99
C ASP A 195 37.63 14.86 2.23
N ASN A 196 37.55 15.29 3.50
CA ASN A 196 37.19 16.65 3.95
C ASN A 196 35.80 17.13 3.52
N MET A 197 34.86 16.21 3.26
CA MET A 197 33.44 16.55 3.08
C MET A 197 32.62 16.08 4.31
N PRO A 198 31.58 16.82 4.73
CA PRO A 198 30.65 16.36 5.75
C PRO A 198 29.85 15.14 5.27
N TYR A 199 29.17 14.47 6.19
CA TYR A 199 28.32 13.32 5.87
C TYR A 199 27.04 13.34 6.70
N MET A 200 25.96 12.87 6.07
CA MET A 200 24.63 12.80 6.68
C MET A 200 24.59 11.75 7.78
N THR A 201 23.73 11.98 8.78
CA THR A 201 23.41 10.98 9.81
C THR A 201 22.73 9.74 9.21
N LEU A 202 22.10 9.89 8.04
CA LEU A 202 21.38 8.86 7.30
C LEU A 202 22.02 8.62 5.92
N SER A 203 22.28 7.36 5.56
CA SER A 203 22.77 6.97 4.23
C SER A 203 22.43 5.52 3.87
N TYR A 204 22.44 5.20 2.58
CA TYR A 204 21.97 3.92 2.03
C TYR A 204 23.09 3.04 1.50
N ALA A 205 22.85 1.73 1.55
CA ALA A 205 23.67 0.78 0.81
C ALA A 205 23.63 1.06 -0.70
N ASN A 206 22.47 1.45 -1.24
CA ASN A 206 22.30 1.75 -2.66
C ASN A 206 21.14 2.74 -2.93
N GLY A 207 21.05 3.26 -4.16
CA GLY A 207 20.00 4.22 -4.54
C GLY A 207 20.10 4.72 -5.98
N PRO A 208 19.11 5.52 -6.45
CA PRO A 208 18.95 5.91 -7.85
C PRO A 208 20.00 6.93 -8.33
N LEU A 209 20.88 6.51 -9.24
CA LEU A 209 21.88 7.38 -9.88
C LEU A 209 21.28 8.41 -10.84
N THR A 210 20.00 8.26 -11.21
CA THR A 210 19.28 9.16 -12.10
C THR A 210 18.99 10.54 -11.49
N SER A 211 19.16 10.71 -10.17
CA SER A 211 19.01 12.01 -9.51
C SER A 211 20.11 13.01 -9.95
N PRO A 212 19.74 14.19 -10.49
CA PRO A 212 20.71 15.19 -10.97
C PRO A 212 21.53 15.86 -9.85
N GLN A 213 21.29 15.48 -8.59
CA GLN A 213 22.08 15.88 -7.43
C GLN A 213 23.45 15.17 -7.42
N TYR A 214 23.54 13.98 -8.01
CA TYR A 214 24.69 13.09 -7.82
C TYR A 214 25.83 13.34 -8.81
N PRO A 215 27.09 13.43 -8.35
CA PRO A 215 28.25 13.50 -9.25
C PRO A 215 28.49 12.14 -9.91
N ARG A 216 29.05 12.15 -11.13
CA ARG A 216 29.41 10.92 -11.87
C ARG A 216 30.47 10.07 -11.15
N TYR A 217 31.25 10.67 -10.26
CA TYR A 217 32.29 10.01 -9.47
C TYR A 217 32.36 10.65 -8.07
N GLY A 218 32.64 9.83 -7.06
CA GLY A 218 32.61 10.27 -5.65
C GLY A 218 31.19 10.30 -5.07
N ARG A 219 31.08 10.74 -3.82
CA ARG A 219 29.80 10.87 -3.10
C ARG A 219 29.25 12.30 -3.20
N LEU A 220 27.95 12.44 -2.93
CA LEU A 220 27.32 13.75 -2.77
C LEU A 220 27.96 14.51 -1.60
N ASN A 221 28.17 15.83 -1.76
CA ASN A 221 28.51 16.72 -0.66
C ASN A 221 27.23 17.35 -0.07
N PRO A 222 26.86 17.07 1.19
CA PRO A 222 25.63 17.60 1.77
C PRO A 222 25.55 19.13 1.85
N ASP A 223 26.63 19.85 2.21
CA ASP A 223 26.73 21.33 2.19
C ASP A 223 26.11 21.99 0.94
N ASN A 224 26.30 21.35 -0.22
CA ASN A 224 25.90 21.87 -1.53
C ASN A 224 24.50 21.40 -1.97
N SER A 225 23.76 20.72 -1.09
CA SER A 225 22.57 19.93 -1.42
C SER A 225 21.38 20.30 -0.53
N ASP A 226 20.24 20.61 -1.16
CA ASP A 226 19.01 20.95 -0.44
C ASP A 226 18.14 19.71 -0.20
N PHE A 227 18.23 19.14 1.00
CA PHE A 227 17.40 17.99 1.42
C PHE A 227 16.03 18.37 2.00
N SER A 228 15.66 19.67 2.03
CA SER A 228 14.34 20.10 2.53
C SER A 228 13.19 19.81 1.55
N LYS A 229 13.50 19.45 0.31
CA LYS A 229 12.54 19.06 -0.73
C LYS A 229 12.19 17.58 -0.63
N TRP A 230 10.91 17.25 -0.76
CA TRP A 230 10.43 15.87 -0.73
C TRP A 230 11.03 14.96 -1.83
N SER A 231 11.51 15.55 -2.93
CA SER A 231 12.12 14.87 -4.08
C SER A 231 13.66 14.78 -4.02
N SER A 232 14.29 15.21 -2.92
CA SER A 232 15.73 15.08 -2.71
C SER A 232 16.12 13.68 -2.22
N HIS A 233 17.22 13.15 -2.75
CA HIS A 233 17.63 11.76 -2.54
C HIS A 233 18.83 11.69 -1.59
N TYR A 234 18.69 10.96 -0.49
CA TYR A 234 19.72 10.85 0.56
C TYR A 234 20.95 10.04 0.09
N PRO A 235 22.17 10.36 0.60
CA PRO A 235 23.41 9.74 0.14
C PRO A 235 23.40 8.21 0.15
N PHE A 236 23.82 7.60 -0.95
CA PHE A 236 23.92 6.15 -1.11
C PHE A 236 25.33 5.73 -1.57
N LEU A 237 25.71 4.49 -1.25
CA LEU A 237 27.06 3.96 -1.53
C LEU A 237 27.18 3.29 -2.92
N VAL A 238 26.15 2.56 -3.36
CA VAL A 238 26.14 1.85 -4.66
C VAL A 238 25.05 2.40 -5.58
N PRO A 239 25.36 2.88 -6.79
CA PRO A 239 24.36 3.35 -7.74
C PRO A 239 23.55 2.19 -8.35
N LEU A 240 22.22 2.34 -8.32
CA LEU A 240 21.22 1.50 -8.99
C LEU A 240 20.17 2.41 -9.66
N ASP A 241 19.06 1.84 -10.13
CA ASP A 241 17.87 2.59 -10.58
C ASP A 241 16.79 2.73 -9.47
N GLU A 242 16.78 1.84 -8.48
CA GLU A 242 15.91 1.82 -7.29
C GLU A 242 16.72 1.36 -6.05
N GLU A 243 16.22 1.61 -4.84
CA GLU A 243 16.81 1.09 -3.59
C GLU A 243 16.38 -0.37 -3.32
N THR A 244 17.22 -1.16 -2.65
CA THR A 244 16.92 -2.56 -2.29
C THR A 244 16.59 -2.70 -0.81
N HIS A 245 15.44 -3.34 -0.52
CA HIS A 245 14.99 -3.63 0.87
C HIS A 245 16.11 -4.19 1.75
N GLY A 246 16.22 -3.67 2.98
CA GLY A 246 17.04 -4.25 4.04
C GLY A 246 16.59 -5.68 4.43
N GLY A 247 17.52 -6.47 4.95
CA GLY A 247 17.30 -7.86 5.34
C GLY A 247 17.22 -8.10 6.86
N ASP A 248 17.24 -7.02 7.64
CA ASP A 248 17.31 -7.03 9.10
C ASP A 248 15.95 -7.29 9.79
N ASP A 249 15.98 -7.71 11.05
CA ASP A 249 14.78 -7.96 11.86
C ASP A 249 13.95 -6.68 12.06
N VAL A 250 12.63 -6.77 11.84
CA VAL A 250 11.69 -5.65 11.99
C VAL A 250 10.87 -5.73 13.29
N GLY A 251 10.65 -4.58 13.93
CA GLY A 251 9.92 -4.47 15.19
C GLY A 251 8.42 -4.78 15.08
N VAL A 252 7.91 -5.66 15.95
CA VAL A 252 6.48 -6.01 16.06
C VAL A 252 5.90 -5.41 17.33
N TYR A 253 4.80 -4.66 17.20
CA TYR A 253 4.11 -4.02 18.32
C TYR A 253 2.66 -4.52 18.42
N ALA A 254 2.22 -4.94 19.62
CA ALA A 254 0.89 -5.49 19.85
C ALA A 254 0.19 -4.83 21.05
N SER A 255 -1.14 -4.70 20.97
CA SER A 255 -1.98 -4.15 22.04
C SER A 255 -3.37 -4.80 22.04
N GLY A 256 -4.02 -4.85 23.20
CA GLY A 256 -5.31 -5.53 23.40
C GLY A 256 -5.17 -6.99 23.86
N PRO A 257 -6.24 -7.80 23.73
CA PRO A 257 -6.26 -9.20 24.18
C PRO A 257 -5.10 -10.03 23.58
N TYR A 258 -4.45 -10.82 24.43
CA TYR A 258 -3.30 -11.67 24.07
C TYR A 258 -2.07 -10.95 23.49
N SER A 259 -1.93 -9.63 23.66
CA SER A 259 -0.71 -8.90 23.24
C SER A 259 0.58 -9.46 23.85
N HIS A 260 0.50 -10.04 25.06
CA HIS A 260 1.62 -10.70 25.75
C HIS A 260 2.18 -11.96 25.04
N LEU A 261 1.53 -12.45 23.97
CA LEU A 261 2.09 -13.51 23.12
C LEU A 261 3.15 -12.97 22.14
N PHE A 262 3.13 -11.67 21.86
CA PHE A 262 4.05 -11.01 20.93
C PHE A 262 5.28 -10.50 21.69
N THR A 263 6.14 -11.43 22.10
CA THR A 263 7.38 -11.15 22.86
C THR A 263 8.55 -11.99 22.37
N GLY A 264 9.78 -11.46 22.48
CA GLY A 264 10.99 -12.13 22.00
C GLY A 264 11.20 -11.97 20.49
N VAL A 265 12.02 -12.84 19.92
CA VAL A 265 12.26 -12.95 18.47
C VAL A 265 11.37 -14.04 17.90
N MET A 266 10.75 -13.82 16.74
CA MET A 266 9.84 -14.78 16.11
C MET A 266 9.81 -14.66 14.59
N GLU A 267 9.58 -15.80 13.93
CA GLU A 267 9.34 -15.88 12.49
C GLU A 267 8.14 -15.02 12.06
N GLN A 268 8.26 -14.28 10.95
CA GLN A 268 7.16 -13.48 10.38
C GLN A 268 5.90 -14.32 10.13
N THR A 269 6.08 -15.59 9.77
CA THR A 269 4.99 -16.55 9.54
C THR A 269 4.18 -16.87 10.81
N PHE A 270 4.72 -16.63 12.01
CA PHE A 270 4.05 -16.92 13.28
C PHE A 270 3.00 -15.86 13.66
N LEU A 271 3.14 -14.63 13.17
CA LEU A 271 2.21 -13.52 13.43
C LEU A 271 0.74 -13.87 13.11
N PRO A 272 0.36 -14.36 11.92
CA PRO A 272 -1.02 -14.76 11.64
C PRO A 272 -1.51 -15.94 12.51
N HIS A 273 -0.61 -16.81 13.00
CA HIS A 273 -0.99 -17.87 13.94
C HIS A 273 -1.35 -17.32 15.32
N LEU A 274 -0.57 -16.37 15.86
CA LEU A 274 -0.88 -15.68 17.11
C LEU A 274 -2.18 -14.87 17.01
N MET A 275 -2.38 -14.15 15.89
CA MET A 275 -3.62 -13.42 15.63
C MET A 275 -4.83 -14.37 15.50
N ALA A 276 -4.67 -15.51 14.81
CA ALA A 276 -5.74 -16.50 14.69
C ALA A 276 -6.08 -17.18 16.02
N TYR A 277 -5.07 -17.48 16.84
CA TYR A 277 -5.25 -17.98 18.21
C TYR A 277 -6.05 -16.99 19.05
N ALA A 278 -5.62 -15.74 19.10
CA ALA A 278 -6.20 -14.66 19.92
C ALA A 278 -7.60 -14.21 19.47
N ALA A 279 -7.89 -14.32 18.18
CA ALA A 279 -9.24 -14.09 17.62
C ALA A 279 -10.11 -15.37 17.60
N CYS A 280 -9.63 -16.51 18.10
CA CYS A 280 -10.36 -17.78 18.15
C CYS A 280 -10.81 -18.32 16.77
N ILE A 281 -10.06 -18.02 15.70
CA ILE A 281 -10.40 -18.35 14.29
C ILE A 281 -9.48 -19.43 13.68
N GLY A 282 -9.80 -19.87 12.46
CA GLY A 282 -8.97 -20.82 11.70
C GLY A 282 -9.10 -22.29 12.15
N LYS A 283 -8.08 -23.09 11.81
CA LYS A 283 -7.99 -24.53 12.08
C LYS A 283 -6.90 -24.94 13.08
N GLY A 284 -6.07 -24.00 13.54
CA GLY A 284 -5.04 -24.25 14.55
C GLY A 284 -5.59 -24.18 15.99
N PRO A 285 -4.70 -24.17 17.00
CA PRO A 285 -5.05 -23.87 18.39
C PRO A 285 -5.74 -22.51 18.55
N LYS A 286 -6.57 -22.35 19.58
CA LYS A 286 -7.42 -21.17 19.80
C LYS A 286 -7.52 -20.76 21.26
N CYS A 287 -7.93 -19.51 21.50
CA CYS A 287 -8.38 -19.03 22.79
C CYS A 287 -9.69 -19.66 23.31
N CYS A 288 -10.46 -20.37 22.46
CA CYS A 288 -11.74 -20.98 22.82
C CYS A 288 -11.69 -22.51 22.71
N TYR A 289 -12.59 -23.13 23.47
CA TYR A 289 -13.06 -24.49 23.30
C TYR A 289 -14.04 -24.58 22.11
#